data_AF-A0A9D8R9S1-F1
#
_entry.id   AF-A0A9D8R9S1-F1
#
_cell.length_a   1.000
_cell.length_b   1.000
_cell.length_c   1.000
_cell.angle_alpha   90.00
_cell.angle_beta   90.00
_cell.angle_gamma   90.00
#
_symmetry.space_group_name_H-M   'P 1'
#
loop_
_entity.id
_entity.type
_entity.pdbx_description
1 polymer ?
#
loop_
_entity_poly.entity_id
_entity_poly.type
_entity_poly.pdbx_seq_one_letter_code
_entity_poly.pdbx_strand_id
1 'polypeptide(L)'
;MENIEMEVLYHSLEEIANGHVYVAVSLMRQYALNHSLGQWRDELEGITEDYELMIGYMEKGIVDPDREKIHRRISTRLDRCVRNIILHNMIKTSPFYIEASRKGGEAKLETEELRAVLEGFVSEQAMLELLDVEEGRAKTSETYLRHVNDMS
;
A
#
# COMPACT_ATOMS: atom_id res chain seq x y z
N MET A 1 3.65 26.85 14.29
CA MET A 1 3.73 26.52 12.85
C MET A 1 3.56 25.01 12.64
N GLU A 2 4.25 24.16 13.43
CA GLU A 2 4.09 22.68 13.46
C GLU A 2 2.64 22.16 13.61
N ASN A 3 1.79 22.88 14.35
CA ASN A 3 0.43 22.40 14.65
C ASN A 3 -0.52 22.43 13.43
N ILE A 4 -0.30 23.36 12.49
CA ILE A 4 -1.15 23.53 11.30
C ILE A 4 -0.84 22.45 10.26
N GLU A 5 0.42 22.00 10.19
CA GLU A 5 0.85 20.97 9.24
C GLU A 5 0.19 19.62 9.53
N MET A 6 0.10 19.26 10.81
CA MET A 6 -0.56 18.03 11.25
C MET A 6 -2.08 18.12 11.09
N GLU A 7 -2.68 19.30 11.26
CA GLU A 7 -4.11 19.53 11.09
C GLU A 7 -4.57 19.17 9.67
N VAL A 8 -3.83 19.58 8.63
CA VAL A 8 -4.14 19.22 7.23
C VAL A 8 -4.08 17.70 7.00
N LEU A 9 -3.10 17.02 7.60
CA LEU A 9 -2.95 15.57 7.48
C LEU A 9 -4.06 14.82 8.21
N TYR A 10 -4.50 15.29 9.39
CA TYR A 10 -5.62 14.66 10.09
C TYR A 10 -6.95 14.95 9.39
N HIS A 11 -7.16 16.16 8.90
CA HIS A 11 -8.33 16.51 8.13
C HIS A 11 -8.43 15.67 6.84
N SER A 12 -7.31 15.41 6.16
CA SER A 12 -7.34 14.52 4.99
C SER A 12 -7.74 13.08 5.36
N LEU A 13 -7.33 12.55 6.52
CA LEU A 13 -7.81 11.25 7.00
C LEU A 13 -9.31 11.23 7.28
N GLU A 14 -9.88 12.31 7.83
CA GLU A 14 -11.33 12.43 8.06
C GLU A 14 -12.09 12.41 6.73
N GLU A 15 -11.63 13.16 5.73
CA GLU A 15 -12.25 13.19 4.40
C GLU A 15 -12.17 11.81 3.72
N ILE A 16 -11.07 11.06 3.90
CA ILE A 16 -10.97 9.68 3.41
C ILE A 16 -12.00 8.77 4.09
N ALA A 17 -12.13 8.86 5.42
CA ALA A 17 -13.08 8.06 6.18
C ALA A 17 -14.54 8.35 5.79
N ASN A 18 -14.84 9.59 5.41
CA ASN A 18 -16.15 10.01 4.89
C ASN A 18 -16.38 9.62 3.42
N GLY A 19 -15.39 9.04 2.74
CA GLY A 19 -15.46 8.67 1.32
C GLY A 19 -15.25 9.85 0.36
N HIS A 20 -14.86 11.02 0.86
CA HIS A 20 -14.59 12.23 0.09
C HIS A 20 -13.16 12.24 -0.49
N VAL A 21 -12.83 11.20 -1.26
CA VAL A 21 -11.46 10.98 -1.78
C VAL A 21 -10.96 12.19 -2.58
N TYR A 22 -11.82 12.87 -3.35
CA TYR A 22 -11.45 14.09 -4.06
C TYR A 22 -10.89 15.19 -3.15
N VAL A 23 -11.57 15.43 -2.03
CA VAL A 23 -11.20 16.47 -1.06
C VAL A 23 -9.87 16.11 -0.42
N ALA A 24 -9.72 14.84 0.00
CA ALA A 24 -8.49 14.33 0.57
C ALA A 24 -7.29 14.43 -0.40
N VAL A 25 -7.46 14.04 -1.67
CA VAL A 25 -6.42 14.20 -2.70
C VAL A 25 -6.04 15.66 -2.86
N SER A 26 -7.03 16.56 -2.90
CA SER A 26 -6.80 18.01 -3.05
C SER A 26 -6.01 18.60 -1.87
N LEU A 27 -6.41 18.26 -0.64
CA LEU A 27 -5.69 18.64 0.58
C LEU A 27 -4.25 18.13 0.57
N MET A 28 -4.04 16.88 0.17
CA MET A 28 -2.69 16.29 0.12
C MET A 28 -1.82 16.89 -0.97
N ARG A 29 -2.38 17.26 -2.14
CA ARG A 29 -1.65 18.02 -3.17
C ARG A 29 -1.23 19.39 -2.65
N GLN A 30 -2.14 20.10 -1.96
CA GLN A 30 -1.81 21.39 -1.36
C GLN A 30 -0.74 21.25 -0.28
N TYR A 31 -0.81 20.19 0.53
CA TYR A 31 0.23 19.87 1.50
C TYR A 31 1.59 19.61 0.80
N ALA A 32 1.60 18.86 -0.30
CA ALA A 32 2.81 18.55 -1.09
C ALA A 32 3.48 19.77 -1.76
N LEU A 33 2.71 20.84 -2.00
CA LEU A 33 3.24 22.11 -2.52
C LEU A 33 3.96 22.92 -1.44
N ASN A 34 3.51 22.80 -0.19
CA ASN A 34 4.03 23.58 0.94
C ASN A 34 5.08 22.83 1.77
N HIS A 35 5.13 21.50 1.66
CA HIS A 35 5.98 20.63 2.48
C HIS A 35 6.72 19.58 1.64
N SER A 36 7.95 19.24 2.05
CA SER A 36 8.70 18.17 1.42
C SER A 36 8.18 16.80 1.87
N LEU A 37 7.69 16.00 0.91
CA LEU A 37 7.20 14.65 1.16
C LEU A 37 8.29 13.57 1.19
N GLY A 38 9.52 13.91 0.77
CA GLY A 38 10.61 12.95 0.64
C GLY A 38 10.19 11.74 -0.19
N GLN A 39 10.37 10.54 0.37
CA GLN A 39 10.05 9.26 -0.27
C GLN A 39 8.56 9.04 -0.58
N TRP A 40 7.66 9.84 -0.02
CA TRP A 40 6.21 9.69 -0.24
C TRP A 40 5.68 10.48 -1.43
N ARG A 41 6.53 11.28 -2.10
CA ARG A 41 6.15 12.12 -3.23
C ARG A 41 5.58 11.28 -4.38
N ASP A 42 6.34 10.27 -4.81
CA ASP A 42 5.99 9.46 -5.98
C ASP A 42 4.71 8.63 -5.74
N GLU A 43 4.51 8.12 -4.51
CA GLU A 43 3.28 7.41 -4.15
C GLU A 43 2.07 8.34 -4.17
N LEU A 44 2.18 9.57 -3.64
CA LEU A 44 1.08 10.53 -3.68
C LEU A 44 0.76 10.97 -5.12
N GLU A 45 1.79 11.16 -5.95
CA GLU A 45 1.62 11.51 -7.36
C GLU A 45 0.89 10.39 -8.11
N GLY A 46 1.33 9.13 -7.97
CA GLY A 46 0.64 7.99 -8.57
C GLY A 46 -0.80 7.81 -8.10
N ILE A 47 -1.09 8.05 -6.81
CA ILE A 47 -2.48 8.03 -6.30
C ILE A 47 -3.32 9.15 -6.93
N THR A 48 -2.73 10.33 -7.11
CA THR A 48 -3.41 11.48 -7.73
C THR A 48 -3.72 11.21 -9.19
N GLU A 49 -2.75 10.70 -9.94
CA GLU A 49 -2.90 10.33 -11.35
C GLU A 49 -3.96 9.25 -11.55
N ASP A 50 -3.96 8.20 -10.72
CA ASP A 50 -4.97 7.13 -10.75
C ASP A 50 -6.39 7.70 -10.53
N TYR A 51 -6.52 8.65 -9.59
CA TYR A 51 -7.80 9.29 -9.30
C TYR A 51 -8.25 10.21 -10.45
N GLU A 52 -7.36 11.04 -10.98
CA GLU A 52 -7.64 11.91 -12.13
C GLU A 52 -8.02 11.10 -13.36
N LEU A 53 -7.36 9.96 -13.59
CA LEU A 53 -7.68 9.05 -14.69
C LEU A 53 -9.09 8.46 -14.54
N MET A 54 -9.45 8.00 -13.33
CA MET A 54 -10.78 7.49 -13.04
C MET A 54 -11.86 8.55 -13.29
N ILE A 55 -11.65 9.79 -12.84
CA ILE A 55 -12.55 10.91 -13.12
C ILE A 55 -12.63 11.20 -14.62
N GLY A 56 -11.50 11.22 -15.33
CA GLY A 56 -11.47 11.42 -16.78
C GLY A 56 -12.25 10.37 -17.56
N TYR A 57 -12.30 9.12 -17.08
CA TYR A 57 -13.19 8.09 -17.66
C TYR A 57 -14.67 8.32 -17.34
N MET A 58 -14.98 8.80 -16.13
CA MET A 58 -16.34 9.14 -15.73
C MET A 58 -16.90 10.32 -16.54
N GLU A 59 -16.09 11.35 -16.77
CA GLU A 59 -16.46 12.52 -17.58
C GLU A 59 -16.76 12.15 -19.03
N LYS A 60 -16.07 11.14 -19.57
CA LYS A 60 -16.33 10.59 -20.91
C LYS A 60 -17.58 9.70 -20.97
N GLY A 61 -18.28 9.50 -19.84
CA GLY A 61 -19.46 8.65 -19.74
C GLY A 61 -19.16 7.15 -19.84
N ILE A 62 -17.89 6.74 -19.67
CA ILE A 62 -17.51 5.32 -19.74
C ILE A 62 -17.93 4.63 -18.44
N VAL A 63 -18.77 3.60 -18.59
CA VAL A 63 -19.21 2.76 -17.48
C VAL A 63 -18.14 1.69 -17.24
N ASP A 64 -17.39 1.86 -16.17
CA ASP A 64 -16.39 0.89 -15.71
C ASP A 64 -17.04 0.00 -14.63
N PRO A 65 -17.16 -1.33 -14.86
CA PRO A 65 -17.74 -2.26 -13.88
C PRO A 65 -16.90 -2.39 -12.60
N ASP A 66 -15.60 -2.10 -12.66
CA ASP A 66 -14.67 -2.15 -11.54
C ASP A 66 -14.45 -0.79 -10.86
N ARG A 67 -15.17 0.26 -11.28
CA ARG A 67 -15.03 1.64 -10.74
C ARG A 67 -14.98 1.70 -9.22
N GLU A 68 -15.92 1.02 -8.57
CA GLU A 68 -16.04 1.00 -7.12
C GLU A 68 -14.81 0.34 -6.46
N LYS A 69 -14.26 -0.69 -7.09
CA LYS A 69 -13.04 -1.37 -6.64
C LYS A 69 -11.81 -0.47 -6.80
N ILE A 70 -11.72 0.25 -7.92
CA ILE A 70 -10.66 1.23 -8.18
C ILE A 70 -10.72 2.36 -7.15
N HIS A 71 -11.90 2.94 -6.93
CA HIS A 71 -12.12 3.99 -5.93
C HIS A 71 -11.69 3.56 -4.53
N ARG A 72 -12.08 2.35 -4.09
CA ARG A 72 -11.64 1.79 -2.79
C ARG A 72 -10.13 1.60 -2.71
N ARG A 73 -9.49 1.14 -3.80
CA ARG A 73 -8.03 0.96 -3.86
C ARG A 73 -7.32 2.31 -3.72
N ILE A 74 -7.79 3.34 -4.41
CA ILE A 74 -7.26 4.71 -4.31
C ILE A 74 -7.41 5.23 -2.88
N SER A 75 -8.61 5.14 -2.32
CA SER A 75 -8.90 5.55 -0.93
C SER A 75 -7.98 4.88 0.09
N THR A 76 -7.81 3.56 -0.02
CA THR A 76 -6.94 2.78 0.88
C THR A 76 -5.48 3.17 0.75
N ARG A 77 -4.99 3.37 -0.49
CA ARG A 77 -3.60 3.80 -0.73
C ARG A 77 -3.36 5.20 -0.19
N LEU A 78 -4.31 6.11 -0.39
CA LEU A 78 -4.23 7.47 0.14
C LEU A 78 -4.18 7.48 1.67
N ASP A 79 -5.08 6.74 2.35
CA ASP A 79 -5.08 6.63 3.81
C ASP A 79 -3.71 6.17 4.33
N ARG A 80 -3.16 5.12 3.71
CA ARG A 80 -1.87 4.56 4.09
C ARG A 80 -0.73 5.55 3.87
N CYS A 81 -0.72 6.24 2.73
CA CYS A 81 0.26 7.27 2.40
C CYS A 81 0.23 8.40 3.43
N VAL A 82 -0.95 8.93 3.77
CA VAL A 82 -1.11 9.99 4.78
C VAL A 82 -0.63 9.55 6.16
N ARG A 83 -1.04 8.35 6.62
CA ARG A 83 -0.59 7.82 7.92
C ARG A 83 0.92 7.63 7.98
N ASN A 84 1.53 7.20 6.89
CA ASN A 84 2.98 7.05 6.80
C ASN A 84 3.70 8.39 6.89
N ILE A 85 3.16 9.45 6.27
CA ILE A 85 3.68 10.82 6.39
C ILE A 85 3.57 11.31 7.84
N ILE A 86 2.40 11.14 8.47
CA ILE A 86 2.19 11.48 9.89
C ILE A 86 3.22 10.75 10.76
N LEU A 87 3.34 9.43 10.62
CA LEU A 87 4.27 8.63 11.41
C LEU A 87 5.72 9.09 11.20
N HIS A 88 6.11 9.37 9.96
CA HIS A 88 7.43 9.90 9.64
C HIS A 88 7.71 11.26 10.32
N ASN A 89 6.71 12.13 10.38
CA ASN A 89 6.81 13.40 11.10
C ASN A 89 6.90 13.19 12.62
N MET A 90 6.13 12.25 13.19
CA MET A 90 6.19 11.91 14.61
C MET A 90 7.54 11.33 15.01
N ILE A 91 8.15 10.50 14.16
CA ILE A 91 9.49 9.95 14.36
C ILE A 91 10.55 11.07 14.41
N LYS A 92 10.36 12.19 13.72
CA LYS A 92 11.32 13.31 13.78
C LYS A 92 11.22 14.13 15.05
N THR A 93 10.03 14.22 15.64
CA THR A 93 9.72 15.21 16.68
C THR A 93 9.59 14.59 18.07
N SER A 94 9.22 13.31 18.17
CA SER A 94 8.89 12.67 19.44
C SER A 94 9.93 11.61 19.86
N PRO A 95 10.57 11.75 21.03
CA PRO A 95 11.53 10.75 21.56
C PRO A 95 10.96 9.34 21.66
N PHE A 96 9.66 9.21 21.95
CA PHE A 96 8.98 7.92 22.01
C PHE A 96 8.99 7.22 20.65
N TYR A 97 8.64 7.95 19.58
CA TYR A 97 8.59 7.40 18.22
C TYR A 97 9.98 7.16 17.64
N ILE A 98 10.99 7.97 18.02
CA ILE A 98 12.39 7.72 17.68
C ILE A 98 12.82 6.36 18.22
N GLU A 99 12.61 6.10 19.51
CA GLU A 99 13.02 4.86 20.15
C GLU A 99 12.23 3.65 19.63
N ALA A 100 10.93 3.82 19.38
CA ALA A 100 10.10 2.78 18.76
C ALA A 100 10.57 2.45 17.34
N SER A 101 10.88 3.46 16.53
CA SER A 101 11.41 3.26 15.17
C SER A 101 12.78 2.58 15.19
N ARG A 102 13.64 2.90 16.16
CA ARG A 102 14.95 2.25 16.32
C ARG A 102 14.79 0.76 16.63
N LYS A 103 13.95 0.41 17.62
CA LYS A 103 13.67 -0.98 17.97
C LYS A 103 12.98 -1.76 16.84
N GLY A 104 12.07 -1.11 16.11
CA GLY A 104 11.40 -1.72 14.97
C GLY A 104 12.34 -1.95 13.78
N GLY A 105 13.27 -1.03 13.52
CA GLY A 105 14.26 -1.17 12.44
C GLY A 105 15.32 -2.25 12.69
N GLU A 106 15.52 -2.65 13.95
CA GLU A 106 16.36 -3.81 14.32
C GLU A 106 15.70 -5.14 13.94
N ALA A 107 14.36 -5.19 13.73
CA ALA A 107 13.67 -6.33 13.15
C ALA A 107 13.85 -6.32 11.61
N LYS A 108 15.04 -6.67 11.14
CA LYS A 108 15.24 -6.97 9.72
C LYS A 108 14.48 -8.25 9.38
N LEU A 109 13.57 -8.12 8.43
CA LEU A 109 13.03 -9.26 7.70
C LEU A 109 14.20 -9.88 6.94
N GLU A 110 14.60 -11.11 7.25
CA GLU A 110 15.70 -11.79 6.56
C GLU A 110 15.29 -12.03 5.09
N THR A 111 15.73 -11.13 4.22
CA THR A 111 15.32 -11.09 2.81
C THR A 111 15.81 -12.32 2.05
N GLU A 112 16.93 -12.91 2.47
CA GLU A 112 17.47 -14.13 1.87
C GLU A 112 16.63 -15.36 2.23
N GLU A 113 16.09 -15.44 3.45
CA GLU A 113 15.19 -16.53 3.84
C GLU A 113 13.88 -16.46 3.04
N LEU A 114 13.27 -15.28 2.95
CA LEU A 114 12.06 -15.10 2.14
C LEU A 114 12.30 -15.36 0.65
N ARG A 115 13.44 -14.92 0.13
CA ARG A 115 13.82 -15.19 -1.26
C ARG A 115 13.97 -16.69 -1.51
N ALA A 116 14.64 -17.42 -0.63
CA ALA A 116 14.79 -18.87 -0.74
C ALA A 116 13.44 -19.60 -0.70
N VAL A 117 12.52 -19.17 0.17
CA VAL A 117 11.15 -19.72 0.24
C VAL A 117 10.40 -19.49 -1.08
N LEU A 118 10.45 -18.28 -1.63
CA LEU A 118 9.78 -17.95 -2.90
C LEU A 118 10.40 -18.67 -4.11
N GLU A 119 11.73 -18.73 -4.19
CA GLU A 119 12.43 -19.45 -5.27
C GLU A 119 12.14 -20.96 -5.20
N GLY A 120 12.08 -21.53 -4.00
CA GLY A 120 11.70 -22.93 -3.78
C GLY A 120 10.27 -23.22 -4.24
N PHE A 121 9.32 -22.36 -3.88
CA PHE A 121 7.91 -22.51 -4.28
C PHE A 121 7.72 -22.45 -5.80
N VAL A 122 8.33 -21.46 -6.48
CA VAL A 122 8.25 -21.34 -7.94
C VAL A 122 8.88 -22.56 -8.63
N SER A 123 10.00 -23.06 -8.12
CA SER A 123 10.64 -24.26 -8.65
C SER A 123 9.76 -25.50 -8.47
N GLU A 124 9.11 -25.66 -7.32
CA GLU A 124 8.16 -26.74 -7.07
C GLU A 124 6.93 -26.66 -7.98
N GLN A 125 6.37 -25.46 -8.19
CA GLN A 125 5.25 -25.26 -9.12
C GLN A 125 5.64 -25.60 -10.56
N ALA A 126 6.81 -25.15 -11.03
CA ALA A 126 7.30 -25.47 -12.37
C ALA A 126 7.52 -26.99 -12.57
N MET A 127 7.98 -27.71 -11.55
CA MET A 127 8.10 -29.17 -11.60
C MET A 127 6.73 -29.87 -11.62
N LEU A 128 5.73 -29.32 -10.95
CA LEU A 128 4.36 -29.85 -10.92
C LEU A 128 3.63 -29.67 -12.26
N GLU A 129 3.93 -28.59 -13.00
CA GLU A 129 3.39 -28.37 -14.35
C GLU A 129 3.89 -29.40 -15.38
N LEU A 130 4.99 -30.11 -15.08
CA LEU A 130 5.54 -31.18 -15.93
C LEU A 130 4.93 -32.57 -15.67
N LEU A 131 4.08 -32.71 -14.64
CA LEU A 131 3.42 -33.97 -14.28
C LEU A 131 2.05 -34.12 -14.98
N ASP A 132 1.60 -35.36 -15.17
CA ASP A 132 0.31 -35.65 -15.82
C ASP A 132 -0.89 -35.10 -15.04
N VAL A 133 -1.99 -34.77 -15.73
CA VAL A 133 -3.05 -33.85 -15.27
C VAL A 133 -3.76 -34.31 -13.99
N GLU A 134 -3.87 -35.62 -13.76
CA GLU A 134 -4.54 -36.19 -12.58
C GLU A 134 -3.63 -36.24 -11.34
N GLU A 135 -2.35 -36.56 -11.49
CA GLU A 135 -1.38 -36.59 -10.38
C GLU A 135 -0.92 -35.17 -9.97
N GLY A 136 -0.87 -34.23 -10.93
CA GLY A 136 -0.51 -32.84 -10.68
C GLY A 136 -1.48 -32.14 -9.73
N ARG A 137 -2.80 -32.26 -9.92
CA ARG A 137 -3.79 -31.50 -9.13
C ARG A 137 -3.78 -31.80 -7.64
N ALA A 138 -3.64 -33.08 -7.25
CA ALA A 138 -3.60 -33.47 -5.85
C ALA A 138 -2.33 -32.91 -5.16
N LYS A 139 -1.19 -32.99 -5.86
CA LYS A 139 0.11 -32.57 -5.35
C LYS A 139 0.28 -31.05 -5.33
N THR A 140 -0.32 -30.33 -6.29
CA THR A 140 -0.41 -28.86 -6.26
C THR A 140 -1.19 -28.36 -5.05
N SER A 141 -2.31 -29.01 -4.70
CA SER A 141 -3.09 -28.62 -3.52
C SER A 141 -2.32 -28.82 -2.22
N GLU A 142 -1.52 -29.89 -2.13
CA GLU A 142 -0.67 -30.18 -0.96
C GLU A 142 0.48 -29.16 -0.83
N THR A 143 1.18 -28.86 -1.93
CA THR A 143 2.24 -27.84 -1.95
C THR A 143 1.72 -26.46 -1.57
N TYR A 144 0.53 -26.08 -2.04
CA TYR A 144 -0.09 -24.80 -1.70
C TYR A 144 -0.45 -24.72 -0.21
N LEU A 145 -1.02 -25.78 0.36
CA LEU A 145 -1.37 -25.83 1.78
C LEU A 145 -0.14 -25.79 2.70
N ARG A 146 0.94 -26.48 2.32
CA ARG A 146 2.21 -26.42 3.05
C ARG A 146 2.79 -25.01 3.06
N HIS A 147 2.84 -24.34 1.90
CA HIS A 147 3.34 -22.98 1.78
C HIS A 147 2.52 -21.96 2.59
N VAL A 148 1.20 -22.11 2.62
CA VAL A 148 0.32 -21.27 3.46
C VAL A 148 0.61 -21.45 4.95
N ASN A 149 0.94 -22.68 5.38
CA ASN A 149 1.31 -22.98 6.76
C ASN A 149 2.70 -22.46 7.13
N ASP A 150 3.68 -22.55 6.23
CA ASP A 150 5.05 -22.09 6.46
C ASP A 150 5.15 -20.54 6.48
N MET A 151 4.13 -19.83 5.97
CA MET A 151 4.02 -18.38 5.98
C MET A 151 3.09 -17.79 7.07
N SER A 152 2.50 -18.62 7.93
CA SER A 152 1.70 -18.20 9.10
C SER A 152 2.54 -18.15 10.37
#